data_AF-A0A7S3ZW89-F1
#
_entry.id   AF-A0A7S3ZW89-F1
#
_cell.length_a   1.000
_cell.length_b   1.000
_cell.length_c   1.000
_cell.angle_alpha   90.00
_cell.angle_beta   90.00
_cell.angle_gamma   90.00
#
_symmetry.space_group_name_H-M   'P 1'
#
loop_
_entity.id
_entity.type
_entity.pdbx_description
1 polymer ?
#
loop_
_entity_poly.entity_id
_entity_poly.type
_entity_poly.pdbx_seq_one_letter_code
_entity_poly.pdbx_strand_id
1 'polypeptide(L)'
;GNTKSIISHGLGHGVLHYLSVTQGGLSRSEPLITRATPWYVAAGLLLSSFGLFFDLLERTEFPPWLKTTQAVASALLVPTTVPLIMVFGVTGLIIFFNVHLDRLLHGLDGAKDRYYALYALTQCLSSAAMWAEPYLCDSLLVKYGGHVVFDYSIPLAFIVYL
;
A
#
# COMPACT_ATOMS: atom_id res chain seq x y z
N GLY A 1 6.66 -9.04 -15.09
CA GLY A 1 6.69 -7.71 -14.45
C GLY A 1 5.33 -7.31 -13.91
N ASN A 2 4.35 -7.07 -14.79
CA ASN A 2 3.08 -6.44 -14.39
C ASN A 2 1.96 -7.42 -13.96
N THR A 3 1.87 -8.61 -14.54
CA THR A 3 0.77 -9.56 -14.27
C THR A 3 0.70 -10.00 -12.81
N LYS A 4 1.86 -10.28 -12.18
CA LYS A 4 1.91 -10.64 -10.74
C LYS A 4 1.39 -9.50 -9.85
N SER A 5 1.75 -8.26 -10.18
CA SER A 5 1.31 -7.06 -9.45
C SER A 5 -0.19 -6.79 -9.62
N ILE A 6 -0.72 -7.02 -10.82
CA ILE A 6 -2.15 -6.85 -11.09
C ILE A 6 -2.96 -7.91 -10.34
N ILE A 7 -2.50 -9.17 -10.36
CA ILE A 7 -3.14 -10.27 -9.64
C ILE A 7 -3.09 -10.04 -8.13
N SER A 8 -1.94 -9.64 -7.58
CA SER A 8 -1.82 -9.39 -6.13
C SER A 8 -2.69 -8.20 -5.68
N HIS A 9 -2.75 -7.13 -6.47
CA HIS A 9 -3.64 -6.00 -6.21
C HIS A 9 -5.12 -6.41 -6.25
N GLY A 10 -5.54 -7.15 -7.29
CA GLY A 10 -6.90 -7.65 -7.43
C GLY A 10 -7.31 -8.63 -6.31
N LEU A 11 -6.41 -9.52 -5.89
CA LEU A 11 -6.64 -10.40 -4.74
C LEU A 11 -6.78 -9.61 -3.43
N GLY A 12 -5.97 -8.56 -3.24
CA GLY A 12 -6.09 -7.66 -2.09
C GLY A 12 -7.47 -7.01 -2.01
N HIS A 13 -7.97 -6.47 -3.12
CA HIS A 13 -9.34 -5.94 -3.22
C HIS A 13 -10.39 -7.02 -2.96
N GLY A 14 -10.22 -8.24 -3.48
CA GLY A 14 -11.14 -9.35 -3.26
C GLY A 14 -11.25 -9.74 -1.78
N VAL A 15 -10.11 -9.80 -1.06
CA VAL A 15 -10.08 -10.07 0.38
C VAL A 15 -10.78 -8.95 1.16
N LEU A 16 -10.50 -7.70 0.84
CA LEU A 16 -11.12 -6.55 1.51
C LEU A 16 -12.62 -6.45 1.24
N HIS A 17 -13.05 -6.76 0.01
CA HIS A 17 -14.47 -6.84 -0.33
C HIS A 17 -15.17 -7.94 0.48
N TYR A 18 -14.59 -9.15 0.53
CA TYR A 18 -15.12 -10.25 1.35
C TYR A 18 -15.23 -9.87 2.83
N LEU A 19 -14.19 -9.24 3.39
CA LEU A 19 -14.19 -8.77 4.78
C LEU A 19 -15.24 -7.67 5.00
N SER A 20 -15.35 -6.70 4.08
CA SER A 20 -16.37 -5.64 4.15
C SER A 20 -17.79 -6.21 4.15
N VAL A 21 -18.09 -7.17 3.26
CA VAL A 21 -19.42 -7.81 3.19
C VAL A 21 -19.72 -8.62 4.45
N THR A 22 -18.75 -9.35 4.98
CA THR A 22 -18.93 -10.21 6.17
C THR A 22 -18.98 -9.42 7.48
N GLN A 23 -18.40 -8.23 7.52
CA GLN A 23 -18.34 -7.37 8.73
C GLN A 23 -19.31 -6.18 8.69
N GLY A 24 -20.09 -6.01 7.61
CA GLY A 24 -21.05 -4.90 7.46
C GLY A 24 -20.42 -3.56 7.06
N GLY A 25 -19.20 -3.58 6.52
CA GLY A 25 -18.45 -2.43 6.05
C GLY A 25 -16.95 -2.53 6.36
N LEU A 26 -16.16 -1.59 5.83
CA LEU A 26 -14.75 -1.45 6.20
C LEU A 26 -14.67 -0.81 7.59
N SER A 27 -14.12 -1.54 8.56
CA SER A 27 -13.98 -1.02 9.91
C SER A 27 -13.01 0.18 9.96
N ARG A 28 -13.42 1.21 10.70
CA ARG A 28 -12.60 2.41 10.99
C ARG A 28 -11.76 2.26 12.25
N SER A 29 -12.04 1.25 13.07
CA SER A 29 -11.38 1.02 14.36
C SER A 29 -10.64 -0.31 14.43
N GLU A 30 -11.10 -1.32 13.68
CA GLU A 30 -10.55 -2.67 13.73
C GLU A 30 -9.57 -2.93 12.59
N PRO A 31 -8.45 -3.61 12.87
CA PRO A 31 -7.51 -4.06 11.87
C PRO A 31 -8.00 -5.33 11.15
N LEU A 32 -7.22 -5.80 10.16
CA LEU A 32 -7.52 -7.03 9.40
C LEU A 32 -7.53 -8.29 10.28
N ILE A 33 -6.59 -8.35 11.24
CA ILE A 33 -6.41 -9.45 12.17
C ILE A 33 -6.82 -8.96 13.57
N THR A 34 -7.91 -9.50 14.08
CA THR A 34 -8.43 -9.21 15.43
C THR A 34 -8.33 -10.46 16.31
N ARG A 35 -8.71 -10.34 17.60
CA ARG A 35 -8.82 -11.50 18.50
C ARG A 35 -9.85 -12.55 18.04
N ALA A 36 -10.82 -12.13 17.23
CA ALA A 36 -11.84 -13.03 16.68
C ALA A 36 -11.38 -13.73 15.39
N THR A 37 -10.28 -13.29 14.78
CA THR A 37 -9.77 -13.89 13.54
C THR A 37 -9.22 -15.29 13.82
N PRO A 38 -9.69 -16.34 13.11
CA PRO A 38 -9.16 -17.69 13.28
C PRO A 38 -7.66 -17.74 12.99
N TRP A 39 -6.91 -18.51 13.79
CA TRP A 39 -5.44 -18.52 13.75
C TRP A 39 -4.88 -18.86 12.36
N TYR A 40 -5.53 -19.74 11.61
CA TYR A 40 -5.09 -20.13 10.26
C TYR A 40 -5.34 -19.03 9.23
N VAL A 41 -6.40 -18.24 9.38
CA VAL A 41 -6.66 -17.04 8.55
C VAL A 41 -5.61 -15.98 8.87
N ALA A 42 -5.35 -15.74 10.16
CA ALA A 42 -4.31 -14.81 10.59
C ALA A 42 -2.93 -15.21 10.04
N ALA A 43 -2.56 -16.49 10.13
CA ALA A 43 -1.31 -17.01 9.57
C ALA A 43 -1.23 -16.81 8.04
N GLY A 44 -2.31 -17.10 7.31
CA GLY A 44 -2.38 -16.87 5.86
C GLY A 44 -2.23 -15.39 5.48
N LEU A 45 -2.86 -14.49 6.23
CA LEU A 45 -2.77 -13.05 6.04
C LEU A 45 -1.36 -12.52 6.32
N LEU A 46 -0.70 -12.99 7.39
CA LEU A 46 0.68 -12.60 7.71
C LEU A 46 1.66 -13.10 6.65
N LEU A 47 1.54 -14.36 6.22
CA LEU A 47 2.42 -14.95 5.20
C LEU A 47 2.25 -14.27 3.84
N SER A 48 1.01 -14.02 3.43
CA SER A 48 0.74 -13.30 2.17
C SER A 48 1.20 -11.85 2.22
N SER A 49 1.03 -11.16 3.35
CA SER A 49 1.53 -9.80 3.54
C SER A 49 3.06 -9.76 3.48
N PHE A 50 3.74 -10.72 4.11
CA PHE A 50 5.20 -10.83 4.01
C PHE A 50 5.64 -11.03 2.57
N GLY A 51 5.04 -11.99 1.85
CA GLY A 51 5.36 -12.23 0.45
C GLY A 51 5.14 -10.99 -0.43
N LEU A 52 4.07 -10.24 -0.19
CA LEU A 52 3.77 -8.99 -0.90
C LEU A 52 4.83 -7.92 -0.64
N PHE A 53 5.13 -7.61 0.63
CA PHE A 53 6.12 -6.58 0.95
C PHE A 53 7.53 -6.99 0.52
N PHE A 54 7.86 -8.28 0.62
CA PHE A 54 9.17 -8.78 0.19
C PHE A 54 9.35 -8.71 -1.33
N ASP A 55 8.40 -9.17 -2.15
CA ASP A 55 8.44 -9.05 -3.63
C ASP A 55 8.60 -7.59 -4.07
N LEU A 56 7.96 -6.67 -3.36
CA LEU A 56 8.05 -5.24 -3.66
C LEU A 56 9.42 -4.68 -3.30
N LEU A 57 9.95 -5.04 -2.13
CA LEU A 57 11.27 -4.62 -1.69
C LEU A 57 12.39 -5.25 -2.52
N GLU A 58 12.21 -6.42 -3.13
CA GLU A 58 13.17 -6.99 -4.10
C GLU A 58 13.47 -6.06 -5.28
N ARG A 59 12.59 -5.10 -5.58
CA ARG A 59 12.74 -4.11 -6.66
C ARG A 59 13.63 -2.92 -6.27
N THR A 60 14.06 -2.85 -5.03
CA THR A 60 14.99 -1.83 -4.51
C THR A 60 16.42 -2.37 -4.48
N GLU A 61 17.41 -1.49 -4.40
CA GLU A 61 18.83 -1.87 -4.25
C GLU A 61 19.25 -2.05 -2.78
N PHE A 62 18.29 -1.99 -1.85
CA PHE A 62 18.55 -2.18 -0.43
C PHE A 62 19.21 -3.54 -0.10
N PRO A 63 20.01 -3.59 0.98
CA PRO A 63 20.64 -4.84 1.39
C PRO A 63 19.58 -5.86 1.86
N PRO A 64 19.82 -7.18 1.70
CA PRO A 64 18.83 -8.22 2.01
C PRO A 64 18.27 -8.19 3.44
N TRP A 65 19.10 -7.84 4.42
CA TRP A 65 18.68 -7.75 5.81
C TRP A 65 17.63 -6.65 6.00
N LEU A 66 17.81 -5.49 5.37
CA LEU A 66 16.90 -4.36 5.47
C LEU A 66 15.56 -4.69 4.80
N LYS A 67 15.60 -5.31 3.61
CA LYS A 67 14.41 -5.78 2.89
C LYS A 67 13.60 -6.75 3.75
N THR A 68 14.28 -7.73 4.36
CA THR A 68 13.64 -8.72 5.23
C THR A 68 13.03 -8.08 6.46
N THR A 69 13.78 -7.22 7.16
CA THR A 69 13.30 -6.53 8.36
C THR A 69 12.08 -5.67 8.07
N GLN A 70 12.11 -4.88 6.99
CA GLN A 70 10.98 -4.06 6.59
C GLN A 70 9.76 -4.89 6.17
N ALA A 71 9.97 -6.00 5.44
CA ALA A 71 8.90 -6.90 5.05
C ALA A 71 8.23 -7.56 6.26
N VAL A 72 9.02 -8.07 7.22
CA VAL A 72 8.50 -8.65 8.47
C VAL A 72 7.75 -7.60 9.28
N ALA A 73 8.34 -6.41 9.48
CA ALA A 73 7.72 -5.33 10.23
C ALA A 73 6.39 -4.91 9.59
N SER A 74 6.35 -4.71 8.27
CA SER A 74 5.14 -4.30 7.55
C SER A 74 4.08 -5.41 7.55
N ALA A 75 4.49 -6.67 7.39
CA ALA A 75 3.59 -7.82 7.42
C ALA A 75 2.97 -8.07 8.79
N LEU A 76 3.64 -7.67 9.88
CA LEU A 76 3.08 -7.72 11.23
C LEU A 76 2.21 -6.49 11.50
N LEU A 77 2.75 -5.29 11.30
CA LEU A 77 2.11 -4.04 11.70
C LEU A 77 0.84 -3.77 10.89
N VAL A 78 0.88 -3.88 9.56
CA VAL A 78 -0.25 -3.48 8.73
C VAL A 78 -1.49 -4.32 9.02
N PRO A 79 -1.44 -5.66 9.00
CA PRO A 79 -2.65 -6.46 9.23
C PRO A 79 -3.15 -6.44 10.68
N THR A 80 -2.30 -6.13 11.67
CA THR A 80 -2.65 -6.23 13.11
C THR A 80 -2.94 -4.91 13.79
N THR A 81 -2.54 -3.77 13.20
CA THR A 81 -2.67 -2.45 13.85
C THR A 81 -3.38 -1.41 13.00
N VAL A 82 -3.31 -1.53 11.67
CA VAL A 82 -3.88 -0.52 10.77
C VAL A 82 -5.36 -0.81 10.58
N PRO A 83 -6.26 0.15 10.86
CA PRO A 83 -7.69 -0.02 10.59
C PRO A 83 -7.93 -0.40 9.15
N LEU A 84 -8.92 -1.28 8.91
CA LEU A 84 -9.19 -1.86 7.60
C LEU A 84 -9.34 -0.80 6.49
N ILE A 85 -10.00 0.31 6.77
CA ILE A 85 -10.20 1.43 5.84
C ILE A 85 -8.89 2.11 5.39
N MET A 86 -7.80 1.96 6.16
CA MET A 86 -6.52 2.65 5.94
C MET A 86 -5.45 1.74 5.35
N VAL A 87 -5.70 0.43 5.26
CA VAL A 87 -4.69 -0.57 4.86
C VAL A 87 -4.08 -0.24 3.51
N PHE A 88 -4.88 0.20 2.53
CA PHE A 88 -4.35 0.59 1.22
C PHE A 88 -3.45 1.82 1.28
N GLY A 89 -3.78 2.83 2.09
CA GLY A 89 -3.01 4.07 2.18
C GLY A 89 -1.67 3.85 2.85
N VAL A 90 -1.67 3.11 3.95
CA VAL A 90 -0.43 2.76 4.66
C VAL A 90 0.45 1.85 3.78
N THR A 91 -0.16 0.86 3.11
CA THR A 91 0.57 -0.02 2.19
C THR A 91 1.18 0.76 1.03
N GLY A 92 0.39 1.63 0.38
CA GLY A 92 0.86 2.50 -0.70
C GLY A 92 2.00 3.41 -0.24
N LEU A 93 1.85 4.07 0.91
CA LEU A 93 2.87 4.94 1.49
C LEU A 93 4.19 4.19 1.70
N ILE A 94 4.17 3.00 2.31
CA ILE A 94 5.37 2.19 2.55
C ILE A 94 6.05 1.85 1.21
N ILE A 95 5.28 1.46 0.20
CA ILE A 95 5.81 1.03 -1.10
C ILE A 95 6.45 2.22 -1.82
N PHE A 96 5.70 3.30 -2.02
CA PHE A 96 6.17 4.46 -2.77
C PHE A 96 7.32 5.15 -2.06
N PHE A 97 7.31 5.18 -0.72
CA PHE A 97 8.39 5.76 0.06
C PHE A 97 9.69 4.99 -0.14
N ASN A 98 9.66 3.65 -0.08
CA ASN A 98 10.86 2.85 -0.29
C ASN A 98 11.40 2.95 -1.71
N VAL A 99 10.53 2.95 -2.72
CA VAL A 99 10.95 3.15 -4.12
C VAL A 99 11.56 4.54 -4.32
N HIS A 100 10.96 5.58 -3.75
CA HIS A 100 11.49 6.94 -3.84
C HIS A 100 12.84 7.06 -3.13
N LEU A 101 12.95 6.53 -1.90
CA LEU A 101 14.17 6.56 -1.10
C LEU A 101 15.31 5.81 -1.79
N ASP A 102 15.04 4.64 -2.35
CA ASP A 102 16.01 3.84 -3.12
C ASP A 102 16.60 4.66 -4.28
N ARG A 103 15.74 5.35 -5.04
CA ARG A 103 16.15 6.20 -6.17
C ARG A 103 16.93 7.43 -5.72
N LEU A 104 16.60 8.02 -4.57
CA LEU A 104 17.38 9.13 -4.02
C LEU A 104 18.79 8.69 -3.57
N LEU A 105 18.92 7.48 -3.03
CA LEU A 105 20.19 6.97 -2.51
C LEU A 105 21.12 6.48 -3.62
N HIS A 106 20.59 5.89 -4.69
CA HIS A 106 21.39 5.29 -5.78
C HIS A 106 21.47 6.17 -7.03
N GLY A 107 20.72 7.28 -7.07
CA GLY A 107 20.76 8.27 -8.13
C GLY A 107 19.60 8.18 -9.11
N LEU A 108 19.35 9.29 -9.81
CA LEU A 108 18.29 9.44 -10.81
C LEU A 108 18.90 9.48 -12.22
N ASP A 109 19.20 8.30 -12.77
CA ASP A 109 19.89 8.22 -14.05
C ASP A 109 18.92 8.22 -15.24
N GLY A 110 18.98 9.30 -16.03
CA GLY A 110 18.09 9.53 -17.16
C GLY A 110 16.67 10.02 -16.83
N ALA A 111 15.89 10.30 -17.87
CA ALA A 111 14.55 10.89 -17.76
C ALA A 111 13.52 9.95 -17.11
N LYS A 112 13.66 8.64 -17.35
CA LYS A 112 12.76 7.60 -16.82
C LYS A 112 12.81 7.53 -15.30
N ASP A 113 14.02 7.52 -14.72
CA ASP A 113 14.19 7.37 -13.27
C ASP A 113 13.74 8.63 -12.53
N ARG A 114 13.99 9.81 -13.11
CA ARG A 114 13.45 11.08 -12.61
C ARG A 114 11.93 11.09 -12.62
N TYR A 115 11.32 10.60 -13.70
CA TYR A 115 9.86 10.48 -13.77
C TYR A 115 9.31 9.55 -12.67
N TYR A 116 9.84 8.33 -12.52
CA TYR A 116 9.34 7.40 -11.51
C TYR A 116 9.60 7.88 -10.08
N ALA A 117 10.70 8.59 -9.84
CA ALA A 117 10.95 9.21 -8.54
C ALA A 117 9.93 10.32 -8.22
N LEU A 118 9.62 11.20 -9.18
CA LEU A 118 8.58 12.23 -9.03
C LEU A 118 7.19 11.60 -8.86
N TYR A 119 6.88 10.59 -9.66
CA TYR A 119 5.64 9.84 -9.54
C TYR A 119 5.50 9.21 -8.15
N ALA A 120 6.53 8.50 -7.68
CA ALA A 120 6.53 7.92 -6.34
C ALA A 120 6.34 8.98 -5.25
N LEU A 121 6.97 10.16 -5.38
CA LEU A 121 6.76 11.27 -4.45
C LEU A 121 5.29 11.74 -4.43
N THR A 122 4.70 11.95 -5.61
CA THR A 122 3.28 12.35 -5.69
C THR A 122 2.35 11.30 -5.09
N GLN A 123 2.66 10.03 -5.28
CA GLN A 123 1.90 8.91 -4.73
C GLN A 123 2.08 8.77 -3.21
N CYS A 124 3.27 9.07 -2.68
CA CYS A 124 3.48 9.18 -1.23
C CYS A 124 2.57 10.24 -0.62
N LEU A 125 2.51 11.43 -1.23
CA LEU A 125 1.66 12.53 -0.75
C LEU A 125 0.18 12.15 -0.81
N SER A 126 -0.26 11.54 -1.91
CA SER A 126 -1.63 11.03 -2.05
C SER A 126 -1.95 9.97 -1.00
N SER A 127 -1.04 9.02 -0.78
CA SER A 127 -1.22 7.95 0.19
C SER A 127 -1.24 8.48 1.63
N ALA A 128 -0.40 9.47 1.94
CA ALA A 128 -0.39 10.16 3.23
C ALA A 128 -1.68 10.97 3.45
N ALA A 129 -2.18 11.66 2.42
CA ALA A 129 -3.47 12.37 2.48
C ALA A 129 -4.62 11.38 2.73
N MET A 130 -4.66 10.25 2.02
CA MET A 130 -5.66 9.20 2.22
C MET A 130 -5.59 8.61 3.63
N TRP A 131 -4.40 8.52 4.20
CA TRP A 131 -4.23 8.12 5.60
C TRP A 131 -4.67 9.20 6.59
N ALA A 132 -4.52 10.48 6.27
CA ALA A 132 -4.93 11.58 7.16
C ALA A 132 -6.46 11.82 7.17
N GLU A 133 -7.17 11.51 6.07
CA GLU A 133 -8.61 11.73 5.91
C GLU A 133 -9.48 11.23 7.07
N PRO A 134 -9.35 9.97 7.54
CA PRO A 134 -10.25 9.45 8.57
C PRO A 134 -9.96 10.04 9.96
N TYR A 135 -8.78 10.63 10.16
CA TYR A 135 -8.38 11.23 11.44
C TYR A 135 -8.72 12.71 11.51
N LEU A 136 -8.51 13.44 10.41
CA LEU A 136 -8.71 14.88 10.40
C LEU A 136 -10.18 15.27 10.19
N CYS A 137 -10.97 14.37 9.58
CA CYS A 137 -12.38 14.64 9.22
C CYS A 137 -12.56 15.98 8.47
N ASP A 138 -11.50 16.44 7.80
CA ASP A 138 -11.49 17.72 7.10
C ASP A 138 -12.32 17.62 5.82
N SER A 139 -13.25 18.56 5.65
CA SER A 139 -14.23 18.51 4.55
C SER A 139 -13.60 18.64 3.15
N LEU A 140 -12.44 19.31 3.02
CA LEU A 140 -11.74 19.41 1.75
C LEU A 140 -10.96 18.12 1.48
N LEU A 141 -10.30 17.57 2.49
CA LEU A 141 -9.57 16.31 2.38
C LEU A 141 -10.52 15.13 2.12
N VAL A 142 -11.70 15.10 2.74
CA VAL A 142 -12.70 14.06 2.47
C VAL A 142 -13.34 14.21 1.08
N LYS A 143 -13.39 15.42 0.52
CA LYS A 143 -14.03 15.68 -0.79
C LYS A 143 -13.07 15.60 -1.98
N TYR A 144 -11.80 15.94 -1.77
CA TYR A 144 -10.78 16.08 -2.82
C TYR A 144 -9.45 15.41 -2.45
N GLY A 145 -9.40 14.66 -1.35
CA GLY A 145 -8.15 14.17 -0.79
C GLY A 145 -7.52 13.00 -1.53
N GLY A 146 -6.66 12.31 -0.78
CA GLY A 146 -5.75 11.29 -1.28
C GLY A 146 -6.44 10.09 -1.90
N HIS A 147 -7.65 9.71 -1.48
CA HIS A 147 -8.34 8.57 -2.09
C HIS A 147 -8.74 8.86 -3.54
N VAL A 148 -9.24 10.07 -3.83
CA VAL A 148 -9.61 10.51 -5.18
C VAL A 148 -8.39 10.51 -6.09
N VAL A 149 -7.29 11.10 -5.61
CA VAL A 149 -6.04 11.19 -6.39
C VAL A 149 -5.45 9.80 -6.62
N PHE A 150 -5.48 8.92 -5.62
CA PHE A 150 -5.03 7.53 -5.75
C PHE A 150 -5.87 6.76 -6.77
N ASP A 151 -7.19 6.80 -6.63
CA ASP A 151 -8.15 6.08 -7.48
C ASP A 151 -8.07 6.53 -8.94
N TYR A 152 -7.89 7.83 -9.20
CA TYR A 152 -7.74 8.35 -10.56
C TYR A 152 -6.34 8.17 -11.13
N SER A 153 -5.30 8.06 -10.28
CA SER A 153 -3.92 7.91 -10.77
C SER A 153 -3.71 6.60 -11.53
N ILE A 154 -4.42 5.54 -11.15
CA ILE A 154 -4.35 4.23 -11.81
C ILE A 154 -4.88 4.30 -13.26
N PRO A 155 -6.13 4.71 -13.54
CA PRO A 155 -6.63 4.83 -14.91
C PRO A 155 -5.91 5.93 -15.69
N LEU A 156 -5.48 7.04 -15.07
CA LEU A 156 -4.69 8.06 -15.76
C LEU A 156 -3.35 7.50 -16.26
N ALA A 157 -2.67 6.71 -15.43
CA ALA A 157 -1.44 6.03 -15.85
C ALA A 157 -1.71 5.07 -17.01
N PHE A 158 -2.82 4.32 -17.00
CA PHE A 158 -3.18 3.47 -18.14
C PHE A 158 -3.41 4.28 -19.43
N ILE A 159 -4.06 5.44 -19.37
CA ILE A 159 -4.31 6.28 -20.55
C ILE A 159 -3.02 6.90 -21.10
N VAL A 160 -2.11 7.33 -20.22
CA VAL A 160 -0.84 7.98 -20.62
C VAL A 160 0.18 6.98 -21.17
N TYR A 161 0.10 5.71 -20.79
CA TYR A 161 1.08 4.66 -21.12
C TYR A 161 0.55 3.57 -22.08
N LEU A 162 -0.62 3.78 -22.67
CA LEU A 162 -1.05 3.10 -23.91
C LEU A 162 -0.45 3.82 -25.12
#